data_AF-A0A6I3XKL2-F1
#
_entry.id   AF-A0A6I3XKL2-F1
#
_cell.length_a   1.000
_cell.length_b   1.000
_cell.length_c   1.000
_cell.angle_alpha   90.00
_cell.angle_beta   90.00
_cell.angle_gamma   90.00
#
_symmetry.space_group_name_H-M   'P 1'
#
loop_
_entity.id
_entity.type
_entity.pdbx_description
1 polymer ?
#
loop_
_entity_poly.entity_id
_entity_poly.type
_entity_poly.pdbx_seq_one_letter_code
_entity_poly.pdbx_strand_id
1 'polypeptide(L)'
;MEANRRHPSKEEVRAWMARRRVSSRAGVPLPLPSPAELRRELGWHQLPAAQPEAAAMLLPIVLAELAALTAVTWYWLVLPFPADRPAGFLAHKNAGNLSHSHKSCQN
;
A
#
# COMPACT_ATOMS: atom_id res chain seq x y z
N MET A 1 45.08 -3.40 -13.16
CA MET A 1 44.82 -2.53 -11.98
C MET A 1 43.44 -1.92 -12.17
N GLU A 2 42.39 -2.72 -11.92
CA GLU A 2 41.00 -2.26 -11.97
C GLU A 2 40.76 -1.33 -10.77
N ALA A 3 40.87 -0.03 -11.02
CA ALA A 3 40.46 0.97 -10.06
C ALA A 3 38.97 0.78 -9.75
N ASN A 4 38.65 0.84 -8.47
CA ASN A 4 37.33 1.13 -7.93
C ASN A 4 36.81 2.44 -8.56
N ARG A 5 36.26 2.34 -9.78
CA ARG A 5 35.88 3.49 -10.62
C ARG A 5 34.51 3.98 -10.18
N ARG A 6 34.52 4.78 -9.11
CA ARG A 6 33.34 5.45 -8.56
C ARG A 6 32.62 6.36 -9.57
N HIS A 7 33.32 6.80 -10.63
CA HIS A 7 32.77 7.61 -11.70
C HIS A 7 33.61 7.46 -12.98
N PRO A 8 33.01 7.31 -14.18
CA PRO A 8 33.75 7.29 -15.44
C PRO A 8 34.36 8.66 -15.69
N SER A 9 35.52 8.71 -16.32
CA SER A 9 36.12 9.97 -16.72
C SER A 9 35.31 10.64 -17.83
N LYS A 10 35.40 11.97 -17.92
CA LYS A 10 34.79 12.76 -18.99
C LYS A 10 35.23 12.29 -20.39
N GLU A 11 36.47 11.82 -20.50
CA GLU A 11 37.03 11.35 -21.78
C GLU A 11 36.49 9.97 -22.18
N GLU A 12 36.26 9.07 -21.22
CA GLU A 12 35.63 7.77 -21.47
C GLU A 12 34.19 7.93 -21.97
N VAL A 13 33.44 8.86 -21.38
CA VAL A 13 32.09 9.21 -21.83
C VAL A 13 32.12 9.77 -23.25
N ARG A 14 33.08 10.65 -23.56
CA ARG A 14 33.26 11.23 -24.90
C ARG A 14 33.60 10.16 -25.94
N ALA A 15 34.55 9.28 -25.64
CA ALA A 15 34.94 8.18 -26.50
C ALA A 15 33.78 7.22 -26.76
N TRP A 16 32.98 6.92 -25.73
CA TRP A 16 31.78 6.08 -25.87
C TRP A 16 30.71 6.75 -26.76
N MET A 17 30.43 8.03 -26.56
CA MET A 17 29.49 8.79 -27.41
C MET A 17 29.95 8.83 -28.88
N ALA A 18 31.25 8.99 -29.13
CA ALA A 18 31.83 8.97 -30.47
C ALA A 18 31.64 7.60 -31.14
N ARG A 19 31.93 6.49 -30.43
CA ARG A 19 31.67 5.12 -30.94
C ARG A 19 30.19 4.91 -31.25
N ARG A 20 29.28 5.33 -30.37
CA ARG A 20 27.83 5.20 -30.56
C ARG A 20 27.33 5.95 -31.79
N ARG A 21 27.88 7.14 -32.07
CA ARG A 21 27.57 7.91 -33.28
C ARG A 21 28.03 7.20 -34.56
N VAL A 22 29.22 6.59 -34.54
CA VAL A 22 29.74 5.82 -35.69
C VAL A 22 28.88 4.58 -35.95
N SER A 23 28.42 3.88 -34.90
CA SER A 23 27.51 2.74 -35.04
C SER A 23 26.09 3.12 -35.47
N SER A 24 25.71 4.40 -35.33
CA SER A 24 24.41 4.94 -35.77
C SER A 24 24.45 5.18 -37.27
N ARG A 25 24.44 4.09 -38.04
CA ARG A 25 24.74 4.05 -39.48
C ARG A 25 23.68 4.69 -40.40
N ALA A 26 22.58 5.20 -39.86
CA ALA A 26 21.38 5.55 -40.64
C ALA A 26 21.10 7.07 -40.76
N GLY A 27 21.98 7.95 -40.27
CA GLY A 27 21.73 9.40 -40.30
C GLY A 27 20.55 9.87 -39.44
N VAL A 28 19.83 8.94 -38.80
CA VAL A 28 18.80 9.20 -37.81
C VAL A 28 19.50 9.55 -36.49
N PRO A 29 19.19 10.71 -35.88
CA PRO A 29 19.67 11.04 -34.55
C PRO A 29 19.23 9.95 -33.56
N LEU A 30 20.18 9.14 -33.07
CA LEU A 30 19.89 8.20 -32.01
C LEU A 30 19.45 9.00 -30.78
N PRO A 31 18.35 8.61 -30.09
CA PRO A 31 17.93 9.29 -28.89
C PRO A 31 19.08 9.35 -27.87
N LEU A 32 19.13 10.44 -27.11
CA LEU A 32 20.10 10.59 -26.03
C LEU A 32 19.99 9.35 -25.13
N PRO A 33 21.12 8.68 -24.86
CA PRO A 33 21.09 7.50 -24.04
C PRO A 33 20.63 7.90 -22.65
N SER A 34 19.80 7.06 -22.05
CA SER A 34 19.46 7.26 -20.65
C SER A 34 20.74 7.19 -19.82
N PRO A 35 20.83 7.95 -18.70
CA PRO A 35 21.96 7.84 -17.80
C PRO A 35 22.20 6.41 -17.29
N ALA A 36 21.16 5.57 -17.26
CA ALA A 36 21.25 4.16 -16.87
C ALA A 36 21.98 3.30 -17.92
N GLU A 37 21.70 3.48 -19.21
CA GLU A 37 22.42 2.79 -20.30
C GLU A 37 23.87 3.22 -20.35
N LEU A 38 24.15 4.53 -20.27
CA LEU A 38 25.52 5.02 -20.25
C LEU A 38 26.32 4.43 -19.07
N ARG A 39 25.68 4.28 -17.90
CA ARG A 39 26.29 3.64 -16.73
C ARG A 39 26.62 2.17 -16.98
N ARG A 40 25.69 1.41 -17.55
CA ARG A 40 25.88 -0.02 -17.84
C ARG A 40 26.98 -0.26 -18.87
N GLU A 41 26.97 0.48 -19.96
CA GLU A 41 27.93 0.32 -21.05
C GLU A 41 29.34 0.79 -20.66
N LEU A 42 29.47 1.69 -19.68
CA LEU A 42 30.76 2.10 -19.11
C LEU A 42 31.17 1.29 -17.88
N GLY A 43 30.39 0.28 -17.48
CA GLY A 43 30.64 -0.47 -16.24
C GLY A 43 30.59 0.39 -14.98
N TRP A 44 29.95 1.56 -15.06
CA TRP A 44 29.71 2.47 -13.94
C TRP A 44 28.50 2.00 -13.14
N HIS A 45 28.66 0.84 -12.52
CA HIS A 45 27.72 0.32 -11.55
C HIS A 45 28.22 0.71 -10.16
N GLN A 46 27.47 1.59 -9.50
CA GLN A 46 27.54 1.67 -8.05
C GLN A 46 26.93 0.36 -7.53
N LEU A 47 27.74 -0.67 -7.28
CA LEU A 47 27.33 -1.69 -6.32
C LEU A 47 27.23 -0.99 -4.95
N PRO A 48 26.21 -1.33 -4.15
CA PRO A 48 25.92 -2.70 -3.79
C PRO A 48 24.77 -3.24 -4.62
N ALA A 49 24.93 -4.44 -5.15
CA ALA A 49 23.79 -5.31 -5.36
C ALA A 49 23.20 -5.49 -3.95
N ALA A 50 22.18 -4.72 -3.61
CA ALA A 50 21.26 -5.16 -2.59
C ALA A 50 20.76 -6.51 -3.09
N GLN A 51 21.26 -7.57 -2.46
CA GLN A 51 20.91 -8.95 -2.74
C GLN A 51 19.39 -8.99 -2.95
N PRO A 52 18.88 -9.36 -4.14
CA PRO A 52 17.44 -9.42 -4.38
C PRO A 52 16.74 -10.35 -3.38
N GLU A 53 17.46 -11.27 -2.74
CA GLU A 53 17.05 -12.08 -1.59
C GLU A 53 16.49 -11.27 -0.41
N ALA A 54 17.15 -10.17 -0.01
CA ALA A 54 16.71 -9.39 1.14
C ALA A 54 15.43 -8.59 0.83
N ALA A 55 15.34 -8.02 -0.37
CA ALA A 55 14.14 -7.33 -0.84
C ALA A 55 12.98 -8.32 -1.11
N ALA A 56 13.28 -9.53 -1.59
CA ALA A 56 12.30 -10.59 -1.83
C ALA A 56 11.69 -11.13 -0.54
N MET A 57 12.41 -11.13 0.58
CA MET A 57 11.85 -11.49 1.89
C MET A 57 11.11 -10.34 2.58
N LEU A 58 11.51 -9.08 2.36
CA LEU A 58 10.84 -7.92 2.96
C LEU A 58 9.48 -7.63 2.32
N LEU A 59 9.33 -7.84 1.02
CA LEU A 59 8.07 -7.62 0.31
C LEU A 59 6.87 -8.42 0.87
N PRO A 60 6.96 -9.75 1.09
CA PRO A 60 5.85 -10.52 1.66
C PRO A 60 5.54 -10.13 3.11
N ILE A 61 6.55 -9.72 3.89
CA ILE A 61 6.35 -9.28 5.28
C ILE A 61 5.56 -7.96 5.30
N VAL A 62 5.96 -6.98 4.49
CA VAL A 62 5.25 -5.69 4.39
C VAL A 62 3.83 -5.88 3.85
N LEU A 63 3.63 -6.79 2.89
CA LEU A 63 2.30 -7.15 2.39
C LEU A 63 1.43 -7.79 3.48
N ALA A 64 2.00 -8.68 4.30
CA ALA A 64 1.29 -9.31 5.41
C ALA A 64 0.88 -8.29 6.48
N GLU A 65 1.77 -7.35 6.83
CA GLU A 65 1.47 -6.28 7.78
C GLU A 65 0.35 -5.37 7.27
N LEU A 66 0.40 -4.98 5.99
CA LEU A 66 -0.64 -4.16 5.37
C LEU A 66 -1.99 -4.90 5.32
N ALA A 67 -1.98 -6.20 4.99
CA ALA A 67 -3.17 -7.05 4.99
C ALA A 67 -3.77 -7.21 6.40
N ALA A 68 -2.93 -7.37 7.43
CA ALA A 68 -3.39 -7.47 8.81
C ALA A 68 -4.03 -6.17 9.30
N LEU A 69 -3.38 -5.03 9.06
CA LEU A 69 -3.91 -3.72 9.45
C LEU A 69 -5.24 -3.43 8.75
N THR A 70 -5.32 -3.67 7.45
CA THR A 70 -6.58 -3.51 6.71
C THR A 70 -7.68 -4.42 7.23
N ALA A 71 -7.40 -5.71 7.49
CA ALA A 71 -8.38 -6.64 8.05
C ALA A 71 -8.89 -6.18 9.42
N VAL A 72 -8.02 -5.71 10.31
CA VAL A 72 -8.41 -5.15 11.61
C VAL A 72 -9.28 -3.91 11.44
N THR A 73 -8.91 -2.98 10.56
CA THR A 73 -9.72 -1.79 10.27
C THR A 73 -11.10 -2.16 9.74
N TRP A 74 -11.18 -3.13 8.83
CA TRP A 74 -12.45 -3.63 8.31
C TRP A 74 -13.28 -4.32 9.39
N TYR A 75 -12.66 -5.11 10.26
CA TYR A 75 -13.35 -5.76 11.38
C TYR A 75 -13.97 -4.72 12.34
N TRP A 76 -13.25 -3.65 12.64
CA TRP A 76 -13.77 -2.52 13.43
C TRP A 76 -14.90 -1.77 12.75
N LEU A 77 -14.89 -1.66 11.41
CA LEU A 77 -15.95 -0.98 10.66
C LEU A 77 -17.21 -1.84 10.48
N VAL A 78 -17.02 -3.15 10.27
CA VAL A 78 -18.09 -4.09 9.92
C VAL A 78 -18.73 -4.71 11.15
N LEU A 79 -18.00 -4.85 12.26
CA LEU A 79 -18.64 -5.23 13.50
C LEU A 79 -19.60 -4.11 13.94
N PRO A 80 -20.92 -4.34 13.97
CA PRO A 80 -21.77 -3.47 14.73
C PRO A 80 -21.32 -3.59 16.17
N PHE A 81 -20.72 -2.54 16.72
CA PHE A 81 -20.57 -2.42 18.16
C PHE A 81 -21.97 -2.72 18.73
N PRO A 82 -22.15 -3.75 19.57
CA PRO A 82 -23.40 -3.92 20.26
C PRO A 82 -23.48 -2.74 21.23
N ALA A 83 -23.96 -1.61 20.72
CA ALA A 83 -24.57 -0.59 21.53
C ALA A 83 -25.69 -1.33 22.25
N ASP A 84 -25.46 -1.60 23.53
CA ASP A 84 -26.47 -2.04 24.47
C ASP A 84 -27.76 -1.32 24.14
N ARG A 85 -28.68 -2.04 23.51
CA ARG A 85 -30.07 -1.61 23.46
C ARG A 85 -30.66 -2.13 24.76
N PRO A 86 -30.90 -1.30 25.79
CA PRO A 86 -31.96 -1.62 26.72
C PRO A 86 -33.27 -1.54 25.93
N ALA A 87 -33.63 -2.65 25.28
CA ALA A 87 -34.96 -2.84 24.75
C ALA A 87 -35.91 -2.83 25.95
N GLY A 88 -36.63 -1.73 26.10
CA GLY A 88 -37.79 -1.68 26.97
C GLY A 88 -38.76 -2.79 26.58
N PHE A 89 -38.90 -3.76 27.47
CA PHE A 89 -39.96 -4.77 27.48
C PHE A 89 -40.05 -5.25 28.93
N LEU A 90 -40.90 -4.67 29.77
CA LEU A 90 -42.33 -4.95 29.77
C LEU A 90 -43.11 -3.76 30.34
N ALA A 91 -43.92 -3.15 29.48
CA ALA A 91 -45.12 -2.46 29.93
C ALA A 91 -46.08 -3.51 30.52
N HIS A 92 -46.01 -3.74 31.83
CA HIS A 92 -46.99 -4.54 32.54
C HIS A 92 -48.28 -3.72 32.72
N LYS A 93 -49.10 -3.71 31.67
CA LYS A 93 -50.49 -3.26 31.69
C LYS A 93 -51.32 -4.29 32.46
N ASN A 94 -51.53 -4.09 33.75
CA ASN A 94 -52.80 -4.34 34.44
C ASN A 94 -52.64 -4.15 35.96
N ALA A 95 -53.07 -3.00 36.44
CA ALA A 95 -53.65 -2.89 37.78
C ALA A 95 -54.95 -2.11 37.59
N GLY A 96 -56.05 -2.88 37.44
CA GLY A 96 -57.39 -2.33 37.40
C GLY A 96 -57.66 -1.57 38.69
N ASN A 97 -57.75 -0.26 38.57
CA ASN A 97 -58.26 0.62 39.62
C ASN A 97 -59.31 1.51 38.96
N LEU A 98 -60.56 1.02 38.93
CA LEU A 98 -61.74 1.86 38.78
C LEU A 98 -62.79 1.36 39.76
N SER A 99 -62.61 1.87 40.99
CA SER A 99 -63.68 2.01 41.96
C SER A 99 -64.59 3.13 41.45
N HIS A 100 -65.73 2.79 40.85
CA HIS A 100 -66.88 3.68 40.68
C HIS A 100 -68.11 2.81 40.40
N SER A 101 -68.92 2.53 41.42
CA SER A 101 -70.18 3.25 41.66
C SER A 101 -71.23 3.01 40.57
N HIS A 102 -72.05 1.98 40.75
CA HIS A 102 -73.48 2.09 40.50
C HIS A 102 -74.25 0.99 41.25
N LYS A 103 -74.85 1.35 42.38
CA LYS A 103 -76.01 0.62 42.92
C LYS A 103 -77.19 1.00 42.02
N SER A 104 -77.72 0.07 41.24
CA SER A 104 -79.02 0.25 40.60
C SER A 104 -79.72 -1.10 40.43
N CYS A 105 -80.70 -1.30 41.32
CA CYS A 105 -81.98 -1.99 41.16
C CYS A 105 -82.04 -3.31 40.37
N GLN A 106 -82.41 -4.39 41.06
CA GLN A 106 -83.49 -5.30 40.64
C GLN A 106 -83.85 -6.30 41.75
N ASN A 107 -85.00 -6.03 42.40
CA ASN A 107 -86.11 -6.91 42.80
C ASN A 107 -86.70 -6.55 44.16
#